data_AF-A0AAD7X4Q0-F1
#
_entry.id   AF-A0AAD7X4Q0-F1
#
_cell.length_a   1.000
_cell.length_b   1.000
_cell.length_c   1.000
_cell.angle_alpha   90.00
_cell.angle_beta   90.00
_cell.angle_gamma   90.00
#
_symmetry.space_group_name_H-M   'P 1'
#
loop_
_entity.id
_entity.type
_entity.pdbx_description
1 polymer ?
#
loop_
_entity_poly.entity_id
_entity_poly.type
_entity_poly.pdbx_seq_one_letter_code
_entity_poly.pdbx_strand_id
1 'polypeptide(L)'
;MSVAASSNHWLSDCLCDLMASPHVAMPPHGGMHLGPGPVDVFSTRFNQYFLPDARGTLCGHPVDRDGLKAGLLALQKRWNPEAIKVMDEPGLHGLPLEHSVLSTEVEWTPEGSEIPEVVIAEASVGEEGGHERIRFLKMEGNSALFRS
;
A
#
# COMPACT_ATOMS: atom_id res chain seq x y z
N MET A 1 16.23 -1.75 -26.14
CA MET A 1 16.32 -1.47 -24.70
C MET A 1 14.90 -1.23 -24.23
N SER A 2 14.27 -2.24 -23.62
CA SER A 2 12.85 -2.22 -23.24
C SER A 2 12.75 -1.94 -21.75
N VAL A 3 12.31 -0.73 -21.37
CA VAL A 3 12.08 -0.32 -19.98
C VAL A 3 10.61 0.05 -19.72
N ALA A 4 9.70 -0.38 -20.59
CA ALA A 4 8.27 -0.07 -20.50
C ALA A 4 7.42 -1.22 -19.91
N ALA A 5 8.02 -2.06 -19.06
CA ALA A 5 7.32 -3.16 -18.36
C ALA A 5 7.29 -2.96 -16.82
N SER A 6 7.75 -1.81 -16.32
CA SER A 6 8.23 -1.70 -14.94
C SER A 6 7.33 -0.91 -13.98
N SER A 7 6.31 -0.21 -14.48
CA SER A 7 5.53 0.72 -13.64
C SER A 7 4.41 0.02 -12.85
N ASN A 8 3.68 -0.94 -13.42
CA ASN A 8 2.64 -1.68 -12.69
C ASN A 8 3.24 -2.59 -11.59
N HIS A 9 4.38 -3.21 -11.88
CA HIS A 9 5.10 -4.04 -10.91
C HIS A 9 5.67 -3.22 -9.74
N TRP A 10 5.92 -1.92 -9.93
CA TRP A 10 6.41 -1.08 -8.85
C TRP A 10 5.35 -0.89 -7.75
N LEU A 11 4.08 -0.69 -8.12
CA LEU A 11 3.01 -0.51 -7.13
C LEU A 11 2.77 -1.80 -6.33
N SER A 12 2.73 -2.96 -7.00
CA SER A 12 2.56 -4.24 -6.32
C SER A 12 3.74 -4.60 -5.44
N ASP A 13 4.98 -4.37 -5.90
CA ASP A 13 6.20 -4.55 -5.11
C ASP A 13 6.22 -3.63 -3.90
N CYS A 14 5.86 -2.35 -4.08
CA CYS A 14 5.71 -1.37 -3.01
C CYS A 14 4.68 -1.82 -1.97
N LEU A 15 3.51 -2.31 -2.38
CA LEU A 15 2.47 -2.78 -1.46
C LEU A 15 2.92 -4.04 -0.73
N CYS A 16 3.47 -5.04 -1.44
CA CYS A 16 4.01 -6.25 -0.83
C CYS A 16 5.13 -5.95 0.18
N ASP A 17 6.08 -5.08 -0.19
CA ASP A 17 7.18 -4.67 0.68
C ASP A 17 6.68 -3.89 1.90
N LEU A 18 5.71 -2.99 1.72
CA LEU A 18 5.09 -2.25 2.81
C LEU A 18 4.36 -3.20 3.77
N MET A 19 3.60 -4.16 3.27
CA MET A 19 2.89 -5.15 4.09
C MET A 19 3.82 -6.13 4.80
N ALA A 20 4.96 -6.48 4.19
CA ALA A 20 5.99 -7.29 4.81
C ALA A 20 6.79 -6.53 5.90
N SER A 21 6.64 -5.20 5.97
CA SER A 21 7.41 -4.35 6.88
C SER A 21 6.90 -4.45 8.32
N PRO A 22 7.73 -4.75 9.32
CA PRO A 22 7.26 -4.78 10.70
C PRO A 22 6.75 -3.40 11.14
N HIS A 23 5.54 -3.39 11.71
CA HIS A 23 4.98 -2.22 12.40
C HIS A 23 5.17 -2.37 13.92
N VAL A 24 5.95 -1.48 14.51
CA VAL A 24 6.19 -1.37 15.94
C VAL A 24 5.43 -0.15 16.43
N ALA A 25 4.26 -0.39 17.06
CA ALA A 25 3.56 0.66 17.78
C ALA A 25 4.42 1.10 18.96
N MET A 26 5.13 2.23 18.82
CA MET A 26 5.87 2.81 19.93
C MET A 26 4.86 3.21 21.02
N PRO A 27 4.97 2.68 22.25
CA PRO A 27 4.12 3.14 23.33
C PRO A 27 4.41 4.63 23.61
N PRO A 28 3.38 5.45 23.93
CA PRO A 28 3.58 6.84 24.29
C PRO A 28 4.53 6.88 25.49
N HIS A 29 5.65 7.56 25.29
CA HIS A 29 6.83 7.55 26.14
C HIS A 29 6.50 7.66 27.64
N GLY A 30 6.76 6.56 28.34
CA GLY A 30 6.80 6.49 29.80
C GLY A 30 8.08 5.77 30.25
N GLY A 31 9.25 6.33 29.94
CA GLY A 31 10.51 5.82 30.49
C GLY A 31 11.70 5.94 29.55
N MET A 32 12.76 6.55 30.05
CA MET A 32 14.05 6.73 29.40
C MET A 32 14.55 5.45 28.70
N HIS A 33 14.77 5.50 27.39
CA HIS A 33 15.62 4.54 26.69
C HIS A 33 16.62 5.32 25.82
N LEU A 34 17.88 5.31 26.25
CA LEU A 34 19.05 5.94 25.62
C LEU A 34 19.64 5.02 24.54
N GLY A 35 18.84 4.69 23.52
CA GLY A 35 19.28 3.99 22.32
C GLY A 35 18.40 4.39 21.13
N PRO A 36 18.83 4.22 19.87
CA PRO A 36 17.93 4.34 18.74
C PRO A 36 16.80 3.33 18.97
N GLY A 37 15.63 3.83 19.35
CA GLY A 37 14.47 3.00 19.62
C GLY A 37 14.13 2.16 18.38
N PRO A 38 13.37 1.06 18.55
CA PRO A 38 12.92 0.27 17.41
C PRO A 38 12.25 1.21 16.39
N VAL A 39 12.81 1.24 15.19
CA VAL A 39 12.31 2.08 14.11
C VAL A 39 11.08 1.41 13.55
N ASP A 40 9.99 2.16 13.43
CA ASP A 40 8.82 1.69 12.71
C ASP A 40 9.13 1.64 11.21
N VAL A 41 9.50 0.44 10.74
CA VAL A 41 9.92 0.21 9.35
C VAL A 41 8.75 0.47 8.41
N PHE A 42 7.53 0.08 8.80
CA PHE A 42 6.30 0.38 8.07
C PHE A 42 6.12 1.89 7.82
N SER A 43 6.14 2.71 8.88
CA SER A 43 6.01 4.17 8.73
C SER A 43 7.13 4.76 7.92
N THR A 44 8.35 4.25 8.09
CA THR A 44 9.51 4.73 7.36
C THR A 44 9.34 4.50 5.86
N ARG A 45 8.94 3.29 5.46
CA ARG A 45 8.65 2.94 4.06
C ARG A 45 7.43 3.66 3.52
N PHE A 46 6.34 3.74 4.30
CA PHE A 46 5.18 4.55 3.95
C PHE A 46 5.59 6.01 3.68
N ASN A 47 6.47 6.59 4.50
CA ASN A 47 6.96 7.95 4.28
C ASN A 47 7.89 8.10 3.07
N GLN A 48 8.59 7.03 2.67
CA GLN A 48 9.42 7.01 1.47
C GLN A 48 8.58 6.89 0.20
N TYR A 49 7.55 6.04 0.22
CA TYR A 49 6.71 5.77 -0.93
C TYR A 49 5.61 6.81 -1.15
N PHE A 50 5.09 7.45 -0.10
CA PHE A 50 3.98 8.40 -0.22
C PHE A 50 4.45 9.85 -0.11
N LEU A 51 3.91 10.73 -0.97
CA LEU A 51 4.12 12.17 -0.88
C LEU A 51 3.52 12.76 0.39
N PRO A 52 4.11 13.81 1.00
CA PRO A 52 3.62 14.40 2.26
C PRO A 52 2.14 14.82 2.20
N ASP A 53 1.67 15.25 1.04
CA ASP A 53 0.26 15.59 0.75
C ASP A 53 -0.54 14.44 0.14
N ALA A 54 -0.07 13.20 0.29
CA ALA A 54 -0.74 12.04 -0.28
C ALA A 54 -2.12 11.86 0.35
N ARG A 55 -3.09 11.53 -0.49
CA ARG A 55 -4.47 11.28 -0.09
C ARG A 55 -5.01 10.08 -0.83
N GLY A 56 -6.15 9.57 -0.44
CA GLY A 56 -6.64 8.35 -1.04
C GLY A 56 -8.10 8.08 -0.81
N THR A 57 -8.53 6.94 -1.30
CA THR A 57 -9.89 6.44 -1.11
C THR A 57 -9.84 4.98 -0.73
N LEU A 58 -10.40 4.62 0.42
CA LEU A 58 -10.52 3.23 0.87
C LEU A 58 -11.99 2.80 0.76
N CYS A 59 -12.28 1.83 -0.11
CA CYS A 59 -13.64 1.34 -0.37
C CYS A 59 -14.66 2.46 -0.63
N GLY A 60 -14.29 3.43 -1.48
CA GLY A 60 -15.12 4.60 -1.77
C GLY A 60 -15.09 5.72 -0.72
N HIS A 61 -14.41 5.54 0.42
CA HIS A 61 -14.29 6.57 1.45
C HIS A 61 -13.00 7.40 1.28
N PRO A 62 -13.09 8.72 1.05
CA PRO A 62 -11.91 9.56 0.96
C PRO A 62 -11.21 9.64 2.33
N VAL A 63 -9.90 9.47 2.32
CA VAL A 63 -9.05 9.51 3.50
C VAL A 63 -7.78 10.31 3.23
N ASP A 64 -7.30 10.99 4.25
CA ASP A 64 -6.01 11.66 4.24
C ASP A 64 -4.87 10.64 4.41
N ARG A 65 -3.63 11.11 4.30
CA ARG A 65 -2.41 10.31 4.51
C ARG A 65 -2.44 9.44 5.75
N ASP A 66 -2.89 9.98 6.89
CA ASP A 66 -2.97 9.23 8.15
C ASP A 66 -4.03 8.13 8.09
N GLY A 67 -5.18 8.41 7.46
CA GLY A 67 -6.22 7.42 7.23
C GLY A 67 -5.79 6.31 6.26
N LEU A 68 -5.04 6.65 5.21
CA LEU A 68 -4.40 5.65 4.33
C LEU A 68 -3.47 4.75 5.11
N LYS A 69 -2.60 5.34 5.93
CA LYS A 69 -1.66 4.59 6.78
C LYS A 69 -2.41 3.65 7.73
N ALA A 70 -3.45 4.13 8.41
CA ALA A 70 -4.27 3.33 9.31
C ALA A 70 -4.99 2.18 8.58
N GLY A 71 -5.54 2.43 7.39
CA GLY A 71 -6.18 1.42 6.56
C GLY A 71 -5.20 0.36 6.06
N LEU A 72 -4.01 0.77 5.62
CA LEU A 72 -2.93 -0.15 5.21
C LEU A 72 -2.41 -0.97 6.39
N LEU A 73 -2.32 -0.39 7.59
CA LEU A 73 -1.99 -1.14 8.80
C LEU A 73 -3.07 -2.16 9.17
N ALA A 74 -4.35 -1.80 9.04
CA ALA A 74 -5.46 -2.74 9.25
C ALA A 74 -5.38 -3.90 8.25
N LEU A 75 -5.10 -3.57 6.98
CA LEU A 75 -4.92 -4.54 5.92
C LEU A 75 -3.73 -5.46 6.19
N GLN A 76 -2.61 -4.90 6.64
CA GLN A 76 -1.40 -5.62 7.01
C GLN A 76 -1.65 -6.70 8.07
N LYS A 77 -2.49 -6.43 9.07
CA LYS A 77 -2.82 -7.42 10.11
C LYS A 77 -3.51 -8.67 9.57
N ARG A 78 -4.17 -8.54 8.41
CA ARG A 78 -4.89 -9.62 7.72
C ARG A 78 -4.14 -10.15 6.52
N TRP A 79 -2.99 -9.56 6.22
CA TRP A 79 -2.16 -9.88 5.08
C TRP A 79 -1.41 -11.19 5.33
N ASN A 80 -1.55 -12.15 4.43
CA ASN A 80 -0.87 -13.43 4.54
C ASN A 80 0.09 -13.61 3.36
N PRO A 81 1.41 -13.33 3.52
CA PRO A 81 2.38 -13.34 2.43
C PRO A 81 2.50 -14.68 1.70
N GLU A 82 2.16 -15.79 2.36
CA GLU A 82 2.24 -17.13 1.76
C GLU A 82 1.03 -17.44 0.83
N ALA A 83 -0.09 -16.73 1.01
CA ALA A 83 -1.33 -16.96 0.27
C ALA A 83 -1.61 -15.87 -0.77
N ILE A 84 -0.63 -15.01 -1.09
CA ILE A 84 -0.83 -13.86 -1.97
C ILE A 84 -0.62 -14.24 -3.42
N LYS A 85 -1.57 -13.80 -4.24
CA LYS A 85 -1.48 -13.79 -5.68
C LYS A 85 -1.70 -12.36 -6.14
N VAL A 86 -0.64 -11.76 -6.65
CA VAL A 86 -0.74 -10.50 -7.37
C VAL A 86 -1.25 -10.84 -8.77
N MET A 87 -2.47 -10.44 -9.08
CA MET A 87 -3.01 -10.51 -10.43
C MET A 87 -2.59 -9.24 -11.16
N ASP A 88 -1.51 -9.36 -11.94
CA ASP A 88 -1.18 -8.38 -12.97
C ASP A 88 -2.14 -8.62 -14.13
N GLU A 89 -3.30 -7.96 -14.14
CA GLU A 89 -4.10 -7.92 -15.35
C GLU A 89 -3.47 -6.89 -16.32
N PRO A 90 -3.01 -7.30 -17.51
CA PRO A 90 -2.66 -6.39 -18.59
C PRO A 90 -3.92 -5.78 -19.25
N GLY A 91 -4.94 -5.44 -18.47
CA GLY A 91 -6.34 -5.33 -18.91
C GLY A 91 -6.92 -3.93 -19.10
N LEU A 92 -6.28 -2.85 -18.63
CA LEU A 92 -6.66 -1.48 -19.00
C LEU A 92 -5.89 -0.97 -20.23
N HIS A 93 -5.66 -1.85 -21.20
CA HIS A 93 -5.39 -1.46 -22.59
C HIS A 93 -6.66 -0.88 -23.20
N GLY A 94 -6.89 0.43 -23.11
CA GLY A 94 -7.97 1.03 -23.90
C GLY A 94 -8.33 2.49 -23.65
N LEU A 95 -7.92 3.07 -22.54
CA LEU A 95 -8.07 4.51 -22.32
C LEU A 95 -6.68 5.10 -22.07
N PRO A 96 -6.34 6.27 -22.63
CA PRO A 96 -5.13 6.98 -22.28
C PRO A 96 -5.32 7.53 -20.86
N LEU A 97 -5.26 6.64 -19.87
CA LEU A 97 -5.10 7.00 -18.48
C LEU A 97 -3.70 7.60 -18.42
N GLU A 98 -3.63 8.85 -17.94
CA GLU A 98 -2.42 9.65 -17.88
C GLU A 98 -1.23 8.80 -17.42
N HIS A 99 -0.05 9.03 -18.00
CA HIS A 99 1.21 8.28 -17.79
C HIS A 99 1.68 8.12 -16.32
N SER A 100 0.87 8.50 -15.34
CA SER A 100 1.16 8.53 -13.92
C SER A 100 0.13 7.78 -13.07
N VAL A 101 -0.76 6.97 -13.64
CA VAL A 101 -1.69 6.11 -12.87
C VAL A 101 -1.31 4.64 -13.04
N LEU A 102 -1.15 3.94 -11.92
CA LEU A 102 -0.77 2.54 -11.79
C LEU A 102 -1.93 1.78 -11.15
N SER A 103 -2.20 0.57 -11.61
CA SER A 103 -3.25 -0.29 -11.05
C SER A 103 -2.71 -1.70 -10.85
N THR A 104 -3.03 -2.30 -9.71
CA THR A 104 -2.70 -3.69 -9.40
C THR A 104 -3.84 -4.36 -8.65
N GLU A 105 -4.04 -5.64 -8.90
CA GLU A 105 -4.99 -6.45 -8.14
C GLU A 105 -4.22 -7.46 -7.29
N VAL A 106 -4.62 -7.56 -6.03
CA VAL A 106 -4.05 -8.50 -5.08
C VAL A 106 -5.15 -9.37 -4.53
N GLU A 107 -5.03 -10.67 -4.74
CA GLU A 107 -5.85 -11.71 -4.13
C GLU A 107 -5.04 -12.38 -3.01
N TRP A 108 -5.63 -12.57 -1.83
CA TRP A 108 -5.08 -13.49 -0.84
C TRP A 108 -6.17 -14.11 0.00
N THR A 109 -5.88 -15.25 0.62
CA THR A 109 -6.78 -15.89 1.58
C THR A 109 -6.35 -15.52 3.00
N PRO A 110 -7.17 -14.77 3.76
CA PRO A 110 -6.87 -14.46 5.16
C PRO A 110 -6.75 -15.72 6.02
N GLU A 111 -5.90 -15.69 7.03
CA GLU A 111 -5.73 -16.82 7.95
C GLU A 111 -7.05 -17.14 8.67
N GLY A 112 -7.50 -18.39 8.58
CA GLY A 112 -8.78 -18.83 9.14
C GLY A 112 -10.01 -18.55 8.25
N SER A 113 -9.82 -18.00 7.05
CA SER A 113 -10.85 -17.90 6.02
C SER A 113 -10.65 -18.95 4.94
N GLU A 114 -11.74 -19.48 4.39
CA GLU A 114 -11.73 -20.31 3.17
C GLU A 114 -12.01 -19.48 1.91
N ILE A 115 -12.41 -18.22 2.09
CA ILE A 115 -12.79 -17.31 1.02
C ILE A 115 -11.58 -16.42 0.68
N PRO A 116 -11.13 -16.40 -0.59
CA PRO A 116 -10.12 -15.45 -1.03
C PRO A 116 -10.70 -14.03 -1.06
N GLU A 117 -9.94 -13.09 -0.55
CA GLU A 117 -10.25 -11.68 -0.58
C GLU A 117 -9.45 -11.02 -1.71
N VAL A 118 -10.13 -10.20 -2.50
CA VAL A 118 -9.53 -9.47 -3.61
C VAL A 118 -9.55 -7.98 -3.29
N VAL A 119 -8.40 -7.34 -3.45
CA VAL A 119 -8.24 -5.89 -3.32
C VAL A 119 -7.59 -5.34 -4.57
N ILE A 120 -8.27 -4.36 -5.16
CA ILE A 120 -7.79 -3.59 -6.31
C ILE A 120 -7.18 -2.31 -5.76
N ALA A 121 -5.91 -2.07 -6.06
CA ALA A 121 -5.19 -0.87 -5.68
C ALA A 121 -4.84 -0.05 -6.93
N GLU A 122 -5.26 1.20 -6.96
CA GLU A 122 -4.95 2.17 -8.01
C GLU A 122 -4.17 3.33 -7.38
N ALA A 123 -2.93 3.55 -7.82
CA ALA A 123 -2.11 4.64 -7.33
C ALA A 123 -1.83 5.66 -8.44
N SER A 124 -1.97 6.95 -8.14
CA SER A 124 -1.40 8.00 -8.95
C SER A 124 -0.03 8.37 -8.39
N VAL A 125 1.00 8.29 -9.22
CA VAL A 125 2.38 8.65 -8.86
C VAL A 125 2.69 10.10 -9.24
N GLY A 126 3.62 10.69 -8.50
CA GLY A 126 4.26 11.95 -8.85
C GLY A 126 5.76 11.84 -8.55
N GLU A 127 6.56 12.68 -9.21
CA GLU A 127 7.98 12.79 -8.91
C GLU A 127 8.23 13.86 -7.84
N GLU A 128 8.96 13.49 -6.79
CA GLU A 128 9.48 14.45 -5.80
C GLU A 128 10.94 14.12 -5.48
N GLY A 129 11.84 15.07 -5.74
CA GLY A 129 13.27 14.90 -5.51
C GLY A 129 13.93 13.85 -6.42
N GLY A 130 13.38 13.60 -7.60
CA GLY A 130 13.89 12.60 -8.56
C GLY A 130 13.51 11.15 -8.25
N HIS A 131 12.56 10.94 -7.33
CA HIS A 131 12.01 9.63 -6.98
C HIS A 131 10.50 9.60 -7.22
N GLU A 132 10.01 8.49 -7.76
CA GLU A 132 8.58 8.22 -7.91
C GLU A 132 7.94 7.97 -6.55
N ARG A 133 6.86 8.69 -6.25
CA ARG A 133 6.10 8.58 -5.00
C ARG A 133 4.61 8.60 -5.26
N ILE A 134 3.86 7.86 -4.45
CA ILE A 134 2.40 7.80 -4.47
C ILE A 134 1.84 9.16 -3.99
N ARG A 135 1.12 9.83 -4.88
CA ARG A 135 0.34 11.04 -4.59
C ARG A 135 -1.08 10.70 -4.20
N PHE A 136 -1.67 9.74 -4.88
CA PHE A 136 -3.02 9.29 -4.63
C PHE A 136 -3.06 7.77 -4.56
N LEU A 137 -3.73 7.19 -3.57
CA LEU A 137 -3.96 5.75 -3.51
C LEU A 137 -5.46 5.47 -3.32
N LYS A 138 -6.05 4.79 -4.28
CA LYS A 138 -7.39 4.21 -4.20
C LYS A 138 -7.25 2.72 -3.95
N MET A 139 -7.96 2.21 -2.96
CA MET A 139 -8.06 0.78 -2.70
C MET A 139 -9.53 0.40 -2.65
N GLU A 140 -9.91 -0.55 -3.49
CA GLU A 140 -11.24 -1.12 -3.55
C GLU A 140 -11.17 -2.60 -3.19
N GLY A 141 -12.24 -3.10 -2.57
CA GLY A 141 -12.28 -4.45 -2.03
C GLY A 141 -13.17 -4.49 -0.80
N ASN A 142 -13.00 -5.53 0.02
CA ASN A 142 -13.80 -5.68 1.22
C ASN A 142 -13.44 -4.62 2.28
N SER A 143 -14.39 -3.73 2.57
CA SER A 143 -14.22 -2.66 3.56
C SER A 143 -13.88 -3.14 4.97
N ALA A 144 -14.18 -4.41 5.31
CA ALA A 144 -13.80 -5.00 6.58
C ALA A 144 -12.29 -5.17 6.73
N LEU A 145 -11.54 -5.27 5.62
CA LEU A 145 -10.08 -5.42 5.64
C LEU A 145 -9.35 -4.13 6.02
N PHE A 146 -9.98 -2.98 5.73
CA PHE A 146 -9.43 -1.65 5.99
C PHE A 146 -9.90 -1.08 7.33
N ARG A 147 -10.75 -1.81 8.06
CA ARG A 147 -11.30 -1.41 9.36
C ARG A 147 -10.70 -2.31 10.44
N SER A 148 -9.98 -1.71 11.39
CA SER A 148 -9.45 -2.42 12.57
C SER A 148 -10.42 -2.41 13.73
#